data_AF-A0A3D5ZQP2-F1
#
_entry.id   AF-A0A3D5ZQP2-F1
#
_cell.length_a   1.000
_cell.length_b   1.000
_cell.length_c   1.000
_cell.angle_alpha   90.00
_cell.angle_beta   90.00
_cell.angle_gamma   90.00
#
_symmetry.space_group_name_H-M   'P 1'
#
loop_
_entity.id
_entity.type
_entity.pdbx_description
1 polymer ?
#
loop_
_entity_poly.entity_id
_entity_poly.type
_entity_poly.pdbx_seq_one_letter_code
_entity_poly.pdbx_strand_id
1 'polypeptide(L)'
;MIDGKLLVEKLVRYAKAHLGLNDLDVIYKRNELLKAFGLDSAYTGDEDISYVDNLTVPDELVAETETYGEENNLLKDGLKNLFSTYVFGILTPLPSVVNETFYKIRKEEDAQKACDYLYDLSIKNNYVQKTAISRNLFWEYKDGDNVLEITINLSKPEKDNKEIAKLLSLPKKTVKYPACALCKENEGFEGSATHPARENIRTVSLTLDGEPWFVQYSPYGYYNEHCIVINKEHTPMKITEGTVRKLIDFVDIFPNYMAG
;
A
#
# COMPACT_ATOMS: atom_id res chain seq x y z
N MET A 1 -25.52 6.88 -9.17
CA MET A 1 -24.54 6.88 -10.27
C MET A 1 -23.50 7.91 -9.94
N ILE A 2 -22.27 7.46 -9.75
CA ILE A 2 -21.11 8.33 -9.49
C ILE A 2 -20.76 9.06 -10.80
N ASP A 3 -20.57 10.38 -10.75
CA ASP A 3 -20.01 11.12 -11.88
C ASP A 3 -18.50 10.82 -11.96
N GLY A 4 -18.12 9.95 -12.90
CA GLY A 4 -16.74 9.54 -13.08
C GLY A 4 -15.79 10.69 -13.41
N LYS A 5 -16.26 11.73 -14.13
CA LYS A 5 -15.41 12.87 -14.49
C LYS A 5 -15.11 13.71 -13.26
N LEU A 6 -16.11 13.97 -12.42
CA LEU A 6 -15.91 14.65 -11.14
C LEU A 6 -15.00 13.83 -10.21
N LEU A 7 -15.19 12.51 -10.15
CA LEU A 7 -14.35 11.62 -9.35
C LEU A 7 -12.88 11.68 -9.80
N VAL A 8 -12.58 11.77 -11.10
CA VAL A 8 -11.22 12.01 -11.58
C VAL A 8 -10.63 13.31 -11.02
N GLU A 9 -11.39 14.40 -10.99
CA GLU A 9 -10.90 15.66 -10.40
C GLU A 9 -10.67 15.56 -8.89
N LYS A 10 -11.56 14.87 -8.17
CA LYS A 10 -11.37 14.56 -6.73
C LYS A 10 -10.07 13.77 -6.52
N LEU A 11 -9.81 12.72 -7.30
CA LEU A 11 -8.61 11.89 -7.20
C LEU A 11 -7.33 12.67 -7.53
N VAL A 12 -7.35 13.51 -8.56
CA VAL A 12 -6.22 14.39 -8.91
C VAL A 12 -5.94 15.39 -7.78
N ARG A 13 -6.98 16.02 -7.24
CA ARG A 13 -6.85 16.96 -6.11
C ARG A 13 -6.29 16.26 -4.87
N TYR A 14 -6.81 15.09 -4.54
CA TYR A 14 -6.32 14.27 -3.44
C TYR A 14 -4.83 13.94 -3.60
N ALA A 15 -4.41 13.52 -4.80
CA ALA A 15 -3.01 13.19 -5.05
C ALA A 15 -2.08 14.42 -4.93
N LYS A 16 -2.54 15.62 -5.29
CA LYS A 16 -1.79 16.86 -5.05
C LYS A 16 -1.63 17.15 -3.56
N ALA A 17 -2.71 17.01 -2.79
CA ALA A 17 -2.71 17.32 -1.36
C ALA A 17 -1.93 16.31 -0.53
N HIS A 18 -2.02 15.00 -0.85
CA HIS A 18 -1.59 13.92 0.04
C HIS A 18 -0.55 12.97 -0.53
N LEU A 19 -0.35 12.93 -1.84
CA LEU A 19 0.55 11.96 -2.50
C LEU A 19 1.73 12.61 -3.22
N GLY A 20 1.90 13.93 -3.08
CA GLY A 20 3.03 14.67 -3.68
C GLY A 20 2.95 14.79 -5.20
N LEU A 21 1.75 14.80 -5.79
CA LEU A 21 1.58 15.02 -7.23
C LEU A 21 2.05 16.42 -7.62
N ASN A 22 3.04 16.49 -8.51
CA ASN A 22 3.56 17.74 -9.04
C ASN A 22 2.59 18.39 -10.04
N ASP A 23 2.54 19.72 -10.07
CA ASP A 23 1.70 20.48 -11.00
C ASP A 23 1.96 20.15 -12.47
N LEU A 24 3.21 19.83 -12.82
CA LEU A 24 3.61 19.44 -14.17
C LEU A 24 2.97 18.10 -14.60
N ASP A 25 2.66 17.23 -13.63
CA ASP A 25 2.14 15.88 -13.88
C ASP A 25 0.61 15.81 -13.78
N VAL A 26 -0.06 16.91 -13.40
CA VAL A 26 -1.51 16.94 -13.18
C VAL A 26 -2.29 16.52 -14.43
N ILE A 27 -1.94 17.06 -15.60
CA ILE A 27 -2.61 16.71 -16.86
C ILE A 27 -2.34 15.24 -17.22
N TYR A 28 -1.09 14.78 -17.03
CA TYR A 28 -0.71 13.41 -17.31
C TYR A 28 -1.49 12.41 -16.44
N LYS A 29 -1.54 12.62 -15.12
CA LYS A 29 -2.30 11.75 -14.20
C LYS A 29 -3.79 11.79 -14.45
N ARG A 30 -4.36 12.96 -14.77
CA ARG A 30 -5.76 13.08 -15.17
C ARG A 30 -6.06 12.17 -16.37
N ASN A 31 -5.22 12.19 -17.41
CA ASN A 31 -5.44 11.38 -18.61
C ASN A 31 -5.31 9.87 -18.33
N GLU A 32 -4.36 9.45 -17.49
CA GLU A 32 -4.24 8.05 -17.06
C GLU A 32 -5.49 7.59 -16.29
N LEU A 33 -6.05 8.46 -15.44
CA LEU A 33 -7.31 8.19 -14.74
C LEU A 33 -8.50 8.14 -15.72
N LEU A 34 -8.64 9.11 -16.63
CA LEU A 34 -9.71 9.08 -17.65
C LEU A 34 -9.70 7.76 -18.43
N LYS A 35 -8.51 7.29 -18.83
CA LYS A 35 -8.34 5.99 -19.47
C LYS A 35 -8.77 4.83 -18.56
N ALA A 36 -8.35 4.83 -17.29
CA ALA A 36 -8.72 3.80 -16.32
C ALA A 36 -10.25 3.74 -16.07
N PHE A 37 -10.92 4.90 -16.11
CA PHE A 37 -12.36 5.06 -15.87
C PHE A 37 -13.21 4.93 -17.15
N GLY A 38 -12.59 4.73 -18.32
CA GLY A 38 -13.28 4.60 -19.61
C GLY A 38 -13.92 5.92 -20.10
N LEU A 39 -13.35 7.06 -19.72
CA LEU A 39 -13.85 8.41 -20.01
C LEU A 39 -13.06 9.06 -21.14
N ASP A 40 -13.73 9.88 -21.95
CA ASP A 40 -13.16 10.53 -23.14
C ASP A 40 -12.81 12.01 -22.93
N SER A 41 -13.18 12.59 -21.80
CA SER A 41 -13.08 14.03 -21.54
C SER A 41 -13.08 14.34 -20.05
N ALA A 42 -12.40 15.43 -19.69
CA ALA A 42 -12.35 15.94 -18.32
C ALA A 42 -13.69 16.54 -17.88
N TYR A 43 -13.85 16.71 -16.57
CA TYR A 43 -14.98 17.41 -15.99
C TYR A 43 -14.96 18.90 -16.36
N THR A 44 -16.13 19.47 -16.64
CA THR A 44 -16.27 20.88 -17.06
C THR A 44 -17.11 21.73 -16.09
N GLY A 45 -17.61 21.12 -15.01
CA GLY A 45 -18.37 21.84 -13.99
C GLY A 45 -17.47 22.57 -12.99
N ASP A 46 -18.10 23.24 -12.03
CA ASP A 46 -17.48 24.09 -11.01
C ASP A 46 -17.76 23.60 -9.58
N GLU A 47 -18.06 22.31 -9.42
CA GLU A 47 -18.34 21.71 -8.12
C GLU A 47 -17.18 21.86 -7.13
N ASP A 48 -17.51 22.29 -5.91
CA ASP A 48 -16.53 22.50 -4.86
C ASP A 48 -16.09 21.17 -4.24
N ILE A 49 -14.90 20.72 -4.65
CA ILE A 49 -14.23 19.53 -4.12
C ILE A 49 -13.11 19.89 -3.12
N SER A 50 -13.09 21.10 -2.57
CA SER A 50 -12.02 21.55 -1.65
C SER A 50 -11.94 20.74 -0.35
N TYR A 51 -13.03 20.09 0.05
CA TYR A 51 -13.06 19.21 1.22
C TYR A 51 -12.05 18.04 1.11
N VAL A 52 -11.71 17.63 -0.12
CA VAL A 52 -10.75 16.54 -0.42
C VAL A 52 -9.36 16.81 0.19
N ASP A 53 -8.95 18.08 0.28
CA ASP A 53 -7.64 18.46 0.83
C ASP A 53 -7.51 18.09 2.31
N ASN A 54 -8.63 17.97 3.02
CA ASN A 54 -8.65 17.69 4.46
C ASN A 54 -8.86 16.20 4.80
N LEU A 55 -8.96 15.32 3.79
CA LEU A 55 -9.14 13.89 4.02
C LEU A 55 -7.90 13.30 4.71
N THR A 56 -8.11 12.67 5.86
CA THR A 56 -7.04 12.00 6.61
C THR A 56 -6.73 10.60 6.09
N VAL A 57 -7.73 9.94 5.48
CA VAL A 57 -7.65 8.62 4.83
C VAL A 57 -8.42 8.65 3.49
N PRO A 58 -8.09 7.78 2.53
CA PRO A 58 -8.70 7.78 1.20
C PRO A 58 -10.06 7.06 1.09
N ASP A 59 -10.61 6.55 2.20
CA ASP A 59 -11.74 5.61 2.24
C ASP A 59 -12.94 6.04 1.37
N GLU A 60 -13.32 7.32 1.40
CA GLU A 60 -14.43 7.86 0.59
C GLU A 60 -14.14 7.72 -0.91
N LEU A 61 -12.95 8.13 -1.35
CA LEU A 61 -12.54 8.05 -2.75
C LEU A 61 -12.35 6.61 -3.22
N VAL A 62 -11.91 5.72 -2.32
CA VAL A 62 -11.86 4.28 -2.57
C VAL A 62 -13.28 3.74 -2.82
N ALA A 63 -14.23 4.06 -1.95
CA ALA A 63 -15.61 3.62 -2.08
C ALA A 63 -16.29 4.17 -3.35
N GLU A 64 -16.08 5.45 -3.68
CA GLU A 64 -16.57 6.05 -4.94
C GLU A 64 -15.95 5.36 -6.16
N THR A 65 -14.65 5.05 -6.13
CA THR A 65 -13.93 4.34 -7.21
C THR A 65 -14.46 2.92 -7.42
N GLU A 66 -14.69 2.17 -6.34
CA GLU A 66 -15.25 0.81 -6.42
C GLU A 66 -16.69 0.84 -6.93
N THR A 67 -17.51 1.76 -6.41
CA THR A 67 -18.91 1.93 -6.84
C THR A 67 -18.99 2.29 -8.33
N TYR A 68 -18.18 3.25 -8.79
CA TYR A 68 -18.13 3.61 -10.20
C TYR A 68 -17.69 2.42 -11.07
N GLY A 69 -16.68 1.67 -10.63
CA GLY A 69 -16.21 0.48 -11.32
C GLY A 69 -17.29 -0.59 -11.47
N GLU A 70 -18.12 -0.79 -10.43
CA GLU A 70 -19.28 -1.70 -10.46
C GLU A 70 -20.34 -1.22 -11.45
N GLU A 71 -20.75 0.05 -11.35
CA GLU A 71 -21.80 0.63 -12.19
C GLU A 71 -21.45 0.58 -13.69
N ASN A 72 -20.15 0.60 -14.03
CA ASN A 72 -19.65 0.68 -15.40
C ASN A 72 -18.95 -0.60 -15.90
N ASN A 73 -19.08 -1.72 -15.18
CA ASN A 73 -18.47 -3.02 -15.55
C ASN A 73 -16.95 -2.96 -15.77
N LEU A 74 -16.23 -2.13 -15.00
CA LEU A 74 -14.77 -2.01 -15.06
C LEU A 74 -14.07 -3.03 -14.14
N LEU A 75 -14.83 -3.73 -13.30
CA LEU A 75 -14.30 -4.71 -12.37
C LEU A 75 -14.24 -6.11 -12.96
N LYS A 76 -13.22 -6.88 -12.56
CA LYS A 76 -13.23 -8.33 -12.71
C LYS A 76 -14.14 -8.93 -11.62
N ASP A 77 -14.91 -9.97 -11.96
CA ASP A 77 -15.87 -10.62 -11.05
C ASP A 77 -15.25 -10.97 -9.67
N GLY A 78 -15.83 -10.43 -8.61
CA GLY A 78 -15.42 -10.71 -7.22
C GLY A 78 -14.13 -10.02 -6.76
N LEU A 79 -13.66 -8.99 -7.48
CA LEU A 79 -12.35 -8.38 -7.27
C LEU A 79 -12.43 -6.84 -7.20
N LYS A 80 -13.42 -6.32 -6.47
CA LYS A 80 -13.68 -4.87 -6.29
C LYS A 80 -12.43 -4.09 -5.87
N ASN A 81 -11.70 -4.64 -4.91
CA ASN A 81 -10.49 -4.03 -4.37
C ASN A 81 -9.33 -3.91 -5.38
N LEU A 82 -9.31 -4.69 -6.48
CA LEU A 82 -8.23 -4.59 -7.46
C LEU A 82 -8.31 -3.26 -8.22
N PHE A 83 -9.51 -2.81 -8.58
CA PHE A 83 -9.65 -1.57 -9.34
C PHE A 83 -9.28 -0.33 -8.51
N SER A 84 -9.73 -0.26 -7.25
CA SER A 84 -9.29 0.81 -6.35
C SER A 84 -7.79 0.76 -6.11
N THR A 85 -7.20 -0.44 -5.92
CA THR A 85 -5.74 -0.59 -5.77
C THR A 85 -4.99 -0.12 -7.02
N TYR A 86 -5.48 -0.44 -8.23
CA TYR A 86 -4.93 0.02 -9.49
C TYR A 86 -4.97 1.55 -9.61
N VAL A 87 -6.14 2.16 -9.35
CA VAL A 87 -6.33 3.62 -9.39
C VAL A 87 -5.38 4.32 -8.42
N PHE A 88 -5.29 3.86 -7.17
CA PHE A 88 -4.34 4.41 -6.21
C PHE A 88 -2.88 4.10 -6.57
N GLY A 89 -2.61 3.03 -7.30
CA GLY A 89 -1.32 2.74 -7.93
C GLY A 89 -0.92 3.79 -8.95
N ILE A 90 -1.86 4.29 -9.77
CA ILE A 90 -1.66 5.41 -10.71
C ILE A 90 -1.31 6.69 -9.93
N LEU A 91 -2.02 6.98 -8.84
CA LEU A 91 -1.83 8.20 -8.06
C LEU A 91 -0.53 8.22 -7.26
N THR A 92 -0.05 7.05 -6.84
CA THR A 92 1.14 6.93 -6.00
C THR A 92 2.42 7.27 -6.77
N PRO A 93 3.36 8.07 -6.21
CA PRO A 93 4.64 8.40 -6.84
C PRO A 93 5.42 7.18 -7.30
N LEU A 94 6.32 7.32 -8.27
CA LEU A 94 7.16 6.20 -8.71
C LEU A 94 8.08 5.71 -7.58
N PRO A 95 8.47 4.42 -7.55
CA PRO A 95 9.39 3.89 -6.53
C PRO A 95 10.70 4.67 -6.41
N SER A 96 11.25 5.16 -7.53
CA SER A 96 12.46 6.01 -7.54
C SER A 96 12.24 7.31 -6.75
N VAL A 97 11.13 8.00 -7.00
CA VAL A 97 10.77 9.26 -6.32
C VAL A 97 10.57 9.02 -4.83
N VAL A 98 9.92 7.91 -4.45
CA VAL A 98 9.73 7.54 -3.04
C VAL A 98 11.07 7.30 -2.35
N ASN A 99 11.99 6.56 -2.99
CA ASN A 99 13.32 6.29 -2.43
C ASN A 99 14.16 7.58 -2.32
N GLU A 100 14.18 8.40 -3.38
CA GLU A 100 14.89 9.69 -3.39
C GLU A 100 14.35 10.61 -2.28
N THR A 101 13.03 10.71 -2.14
CA THR A 101 12.37 11.52 -1.10
C THR A 101 12.69 10.99 0.29
N PHE A 102 12.57 9.68 0.52
CA PHE A 102 12.89 9.05 1.81
C PHE A 102 14.33 9.35 2.24
N TYR A 103 15.31 9.12 1.36
CA TYR A 103 16.72 9.34 1.69
C TYR A 103 17.08 10.81 1.81
N LYS A 104 16.39 11.70 1.07
CA LYS A 104 16.51 13.14 1.24
C LYS A 104 16.04 13.57 2.63
N ILE A 105 14.82 13.19 3.02
CA ILE A 105 14.26 13.49 4.36
C ILE A 105 15.18 12.93 5.45
N ARG A 106 15.61 11.67 5.32
CA ARG A 106 16.52 11.05 6.31
C ARG A 106 17.82 11.83 6.49
N LYS A 107 18.35 12.41 5.42
CA LYS A 107 19.61 13.16 5.43
C LYS A 107 19.44 14.59 5.95
N GLU A 108 18.36 15.27 5.56
CA GLU A 108 18.12 16.68 5.85
C GLU A 108 17.45 16.90 7.21
N GLU A 109 16.65 15.93 7.66
CA GLU A 109 15.90 15.98 8.91
C GLU A 109 16.38 14.85 9.84
N ASP A 110 15.70 13.71 9.84
CA ASP A 110 16.10 12.52 10.60
C ASP A 110 15.43 11.24 10.06
N ALA A 111 15.82 10.08 10.61
CA ALA A 111 15.28 8.79 10.23
C ALA A 111 13.79 8.61 10.59
N GLN A 112 13.31 9.23 11.68
CA GLN A 112 11.90 9.15 12.05
C GLN A 112 11.03 9.85 11.01
N LYS A 113 11.40 11.05 10.58
CA LYS A 113 10.68 11.81 9.55
C LYS A 113 10.60 11.07 8.23
N ALA A 114 11.64 10.35 7.85
CA ALA A 114 11.64 9.52 6.66
C ALA A 114 10.66 8.33 6.79
N CYS A 115 10.62 7.69 7.96
CA CYS A 115 9.65 6.65 8.28
C CYS A 115 8.21 7.19 8.31
N ASP A 116 7.98 8.32 8.97
CA ASP A 116 6.68 9.00 9.02
C ASP A 116 6.17 9.27 7.60
N TYR A 117 7.03 9.76 6.70
CA TYR A 117 6.71 9.97 5.28
C TYR A 117 6.27 8.67 4.59
N LEU A 118 7.05 7.58 4.72
CA LEU A 118 6.72 6.32 4.06
C LEU A 118 5.43 5.70 4.63
N TYR A 119 5.21 5.83 5.94
CA TYR A 119 4.01 5.32 6.60
C TYR A 119 2.78 6.12 6.22
N ASP A 120 2.86 7.45 6.24
CA ASP A 120 1.77 8.32 5.78
C ASP A 120 1.44 8.05 4.33
N LEU A 121 2.44 7.99 3.43
CA LEU A 121 2.22 7.61 2.03
C LEU A 121 1.46 6.28 1.90
N SER A 122 1.86 5.27 2.68
CA SER A 122 1.23 3.94 2.70
C SER A 122 -0.22 3.99 3.19
N ILE A 123 -0.58 4.91 4.08
CA ILE A 123 -1.96 5.14 4.51
C ILE A 123 -2.73 5.89 3.42
N LYS A 124 -2.16 7.00 2.93
CA LYS A 124 -2.79 7.91 1.98
C LYS A 124 -3.08 7.24 0.64
N ASN A 125 -2.27 6.28 0.23
CA ASN A 125 -2.50 5.52 -1.00
C ASN A 125 -3.34 4.24 -0.80
N ASN A 126 -3.92 4.05 0.38
CA ASN A 126 -4.76 2.91 0.76
C ASN A 126 -4.02 1.55 0.80
N TYR A 127 -2.69 1.52 0.80
CA TYR A 127 -1.96 0.26 0.98
C TYR A 127 -2.08 -0.26 2.42
N VAL A 128 -1.93 0.63 3.40
CA VAL A 128 -2.25 0.42 4.81
C VAL A 128 -3.65 0.95 5.06
N GLN A 129 -4.63 0.06 5.17
CA GLN A 129 -6.04 0.40 5.37
C GLN A 129 -6.30 0.81 6.82
N LYS A 130 -5.87 2.01 7.19
CA LYS A 130 -5.85 2.52 8.58
C LYS A 130 -7.19 2.41 9.29
N THR A 131 -8.30 2.74 8.61
CA THR A 131 -9.65 2.65 9.18
C THR A 131 -10.12 1.21 9.39
N ALA A 132 -9.65 0.26 8.57
CA ALA A 132 -9.92 -1.16 8.80
C ALA A 132 -9.10 -1.68 9.99
N ILE A 133 -7.82 -1.29 10.07
CA ILE A 133 -6.93 -1.66 11.18
C ILE A 133 -7.41 -1.05 12.51
N SER A 134 -7.93 0.17 12.52
CA SER A 134 -8.45 0.81 13.74
C SER A 134 -9.70 0.13 14.31
N ARG A 135 -10.31 -0.79 13.57
CA ARG A 135 -11.42 -1.64 14.01
C ARG A 135 -10.94 -2.95 14.64
N ASN A 136 -9.64 -3.25 14.62
CA ASN A 136 -9.09 -4.42 15.28
C ASN A 136 -9.44 -4.41 16.78
N LEU A 137 -9.76 -5.59 17.30
CA LEU A 137 -10.05 -5.73 18.72
C LEU A 137 -8.73 -5.86 19.48
N PHE A 138 -8.62 -5.18 20.61
CA PHE A 138 -7.44 -5.18 21.48
C PHE A 138 -7.88 -5.38 22.92
N TRP A 139 -7.22 -6.31 23.61
CA TRP A 139 -7.35 -6.51 25.04
C TRP A 139 -5.97 -6.56 25.67
N GLU A 140 -5.84 -5.92 26.82
CA GLU A 140 -4.63 -5.92 27.62
C GLU A 140 -4.95 -6.53 28.98
N TYR A 141 -4.15 -7.50 29.41
CA TYR A 141 -4.19 -8.07 30.75
C TYR A 141 -2.87 -7.80 31.45
N LYS A 142 -2.95 -7.16 32.63
CA LYS A 142 -1.78 -6.88 33.48
C LYS A 142 -1.74 -7.82 34.67
N ASP A 143 -0.59 -8.46 34.88
CA ASP A 143 -0.27 -9.26 36.07
C ASP A 143 1.07 -8.82 36.65
N GLY A 144 1.01 -7.90 37.62
CA GLY A 144 2.19 -7.21 38.12
C GLY A 144 2.87 -6.40 37.02
N ASP A 145 4.16 -6.68 36.78
CA ASP A 145 4.97 -6.08 35.72
C ASP A 145 4.80 -6.77 34.35
N ASN A 146 4.04 -7.86 34.28
CA ASN A 146 3.78 -8.57 33.04
C ASN A 146 2.54 -8.01 32.33
N VAL A 147 2.65 -7.80 31.03
CA VAL A 147 1.54 -7.38 30.17
C VAL A 147 1.32 -8.43 29.10
N LEU A 148 0.11 -8.97 29.02
CA LEU A 148 -0.36 -9.81 27.93
C LEU A 148 -1.27 -8.97 27.04
N GLU A 149 -0.86 -8.80 25.78
CA GLU A 149 -1.67 -8.17 24.74
C GLU A 149 -2.32 -9.23 23.86
N ILE A 150 -3.62 -9.07 23.60
CA ILE A 150 -4.40 -9.93 22.71
C ILE A 150 -5.02 -9.03 21.65
N THR A 151 -4.75 -9.32 20.38
CA THR A 151 -5.34 -8.62 19.24
C THR A 151 -6.11 -9.57 18.34
N ILE A 152 -7.30 -9.17 17.88
CA ILE A 152 -7.97 -9.82 16.74
C ILE A 152 -7.94 -8.86 15.56
N ASN A 153 -7.29 -9.33 14.49
CA ASN A 153 -7.19 -8.60 13.24
C ASN A 153 -8.48 -8.79 12.43
N LEU A 154 -9.27 -7.72 12.31
CA LEU A 154 -10.50 -7.71 11.52
C LEU A 154 -10.29 -7.15 10.11
N SER A 155 -9.10 -6.62 9.80
CA SER A 155 -8.78 -6.04 8.50
C SER A 155 -8.30 -7.07 7.47
N LYS A 156 -7.86 -8.25 7.91
CA LYS A 156 -7.48 -9.35 7.02
C LYS A 156 -8.73 -10.05 6.48
N PRO A 157 -8.99 -10.03 5.16
CA PRO A 157 -10.16 -10.71 4.60
C PRO A 157 -10.02 -12.23 4.78
N GLU A 158 -10.99 -12.82 5.46
CA GLU A 158 -11.15 -14.28 5.50
C GLU A 158 -11.78 -14.76 4.19
N LYS A 159 -11.23 -15.82 3.61
CA LYS A 159 -11.79 -16.45 2.42
C LYS A 159 -12.84 -17.47 2.83
N ASP A 160 -14.01 -17.41 2.22
CA ASP A 160 -15.05 -18.38 2.52
C ASP A 160 -14.78 -19.76 1.87
N ASN A 161 -15.50 -20.79 2.29
CA ASN A 161 -15.32 -22.15 1.76
C ASN A 161 -15.58 -22.25 0.24
N LYS A 162 -16.47 -21.41 -0.31
CA LYS A 162 -16.79 -21.40 -1.76
C LYS A 162 -15.65 -20.78 -2.56
N GLU A 163 -15.08 -19.68 -2.08
CA GLU A 163 -13.91 -19.04 -2.63
C GLU A 163 -12.70 -19.97 -2.59
N ILE A 164 -12.47 -20.66 -1.47
CA ILE A 164 -11.40 -21.67 -1.35
C ILE A 164 -11.60 -22.78 -2.38
N ALA A 165 -12.80 -23.33 -2.51
CA ALA A 165 -13.11 -24.37 -3.50
C ALA A 165 -12.88 -23.88 -4.94
N LYS A 166 -13.30 -22.64 -5.25
CA LYS A 166 -13.05 -22.00 -6.56
C LYS A 166 -11.56 -21.85 -6.82
N LEU A 167 -10.77 -21.39 -5.85
CA LEU A 167 -9.32 -21.22 -5.98
C LEU A 167 -8.59 -22.55 -6.18
N LEU A 168 -9.03 -23.62 -5.52
CA LEU A 168 -8.48 -24.96 -5.68
C LEU A 168 -8.74 -25.56 -7.08
N SER A 169 -9.84 -25.15 -7.72
CA SER A 169 -10.20 -25.59 -9.07
C SER A 169 -9.42 -24.89 -10.19
N LEU A 170 -8.74 -23.78 -9.88
CA LEU A 170 -8.00 -23.02 -10.88
C LEU A 170 -6.75 -23.80 -11.33
N PRO A 171 -6.44 -23.78 -12.65
CA PRO A 171 -5.23 -24.42 -13.16
C PRO A 171 -4.00 -23.81 -12.50
N LYS A 172 -3.18 -24.66 -11.88
CA LYS A 172 -1.91 -24.24 -11.28
C LYS A 172 -0.99 -23.77 -12.39
N LYS A 173 -0.62 -22.49 -12.37
CA LYS A 173 0.38 -21.96 -13.31
C LYS A 173 1.71 -22.68 -13.07
N THR A 174 2.38 -23.06 -14.15
CA THR A 174 3.72 -23.67 -14.13
C THR A 174 4.81 -22.69 -13.71
N VAL A 175 4.57 -21.39 -13.93
CA VAL A 175 5.44 -20.28 -13.49
C VAL A 175 4.62 -19.34 -12.60
N LYS A 176 5.13 -19.06 -11.40
CA LYS A 176 4.49 -18.15 -10.43
C LYS A 176 5.25 -16.83 -10.40
N TYR A 177 4.57 -15.74 -10.80
CA TYR A 177 5.09 -14.38 -10.72
C TYR A 177 4.03 -13.47 -10.09
N PRO A 178 4.37 -12.70 -9.04
CA PRO A 178 5.57 -12.81 -8.21
C PRO A 178 5.70 -14.19 -7.53
N ALA A 179 6.93 -14.63 -7.20
CA ALA A 179 7.15 -15.97 -6.64
C ALA A 179 6.44 -16.17 -5.28
N CYS A 180 6.39 -15.13 -4.45
CA CYS A 180 5.57 -15.07 -3.24
C CYS A 180 5.02 -13.67 -2.99
N ALA A 181 4.18 -13.51 -1.95
CA ALA A 181 3.54 -12.24 -1.62
C ALA A 181 4.49 -11.18 -1.01
N LEU A 182 5.76 -11.53 -0.77
CA LEU A 182 6.79 -10.67 -0.20
C LEU A 182 7.88 -10.28 -1.20
N CYS A 183 7.92 -10.93 -2.37
CA CYS A 183 8.90 -10.66 -3.42
C CYS A 183 8.86 -9.20 -3.88
N LYS A 184 10.02 -8.63 -4.26
CA LYS A 184 10.12 -7.24 -4.74
C LYS A 184 9.24 -6.98 -5.98
N GLU A 185 9.05 -8.00 -6.80
CA GLU A 185 8.20 -8.01 -8.00
C GLU A 185 6.72 -7.74 -7.71
N ASN A 186 6.30 -7.74 -6.44
CA ASN A 186 4.97 -7.29 -6.06
C ASN A 186 4.76 -5.80 -6.28
N GLU A 187 5.81 -4.97 -6.26
CA GLU A 187 5.67 -3.53 -6.45
C GLU A 187 5.13 -3.19 -7.84
N GLY A 188 3.88 -2.72 -7.91
CA GLY A 188 3.21 -2.46 -9.18
C GLY A 188 2.40 -3.65 -9.73
N PHE A 189 2.29 -4.77 -9.00
CA PHE A 189 1.64 -5.98 -9.51
C PHE A 189 0.12 -5.96 -9.34
N GLU A 190 -0.62 -6.20 -10.43
CA GLU A 190 -2.09 -6.20 -10.48
C GLU A 190 -2.77 -7.17 -9.49
N GLY A 191 -2.06 -8.24 -9.13
CA GLY A 191 -2.68 -9.33 -8.38
C GLY A 191 -3.62 -10.18 -9.23
N SER A 192 -4.38 -11.01 -8.54
CA SER A 192 -5.34 -11.97 -9.08
C SER A 192 -6.17 -12.57 -7.94
N ALA A 193 -7.10 -13.47 -8.23
CA ALA A 193 -7.85 -14.19 -7.19
C ALA A 193 -6.94 -14.97 -6.20
N THR A 194 -5.76 -15.41 -6.64
CA THR A 194 -4.82 -16.21 -5.84
C THR A 194 -3.63 -15.41 -5.30
N HIS A 195 -3.45 -14.16 -5.71
CA HIS A 195 -2.29 -13.34 -5.35
C HIS A 195 -2.71 -11.89 -5.15
N PRO A 196 -2.39 -11.22 -4.04
CA PRO A 196 -2.96 -9.92 -3.74
C PRO A 196 -2.49 -8.83 -4.71
N ALA A 197 -3.35 -7.83 -4.97
CA ALA A 197 -2.97 -6.58 -5.64
C ALA A 197 -1.97 -5.78 -4.81
N ARG A 198 -1.02 -5.17 -5.51
CA ARG A 198 0.13 -4.47 -4.94
C ARG A 198 0.55 -3.30 -5.84
N GLU A 199 -0.35 -2.76 -6.65
CA GLU A 199 -0.05 -1.60 -7.51
C GLU A 199 0.29 -0.33 -6.73
N ASN A 200 -0.32 -0.17 -5.56
CA ASN A 200 -0.11 0.97 -4.66
C ASN A 200 0.98 0.75 -3.60
N ILE A 201 1.62 -0.44 -3.52
CA ILE A 201 2.73 -0.61 -2.56
C ILE A 201 3.93 0.23 -3.00
N ARG A 202 4.65 0.81 -2.04
CA ARG A 202 5.97 1.41 -2.28
C ARG A 202 6.95 0.95 -1.20
N THR A 203 8.14 0.55 -1.63
CA THR A 203 9.17 0.06 -0.73
C THR A 203 10.42 0.95 -0.79
N VAL A 204 11.19 0.96 0.30
CA VAL A 204 12.49 1.63 0.35
C VAL A 204 13.59 0.58 0.25
N SER A 205 14.52 0.78 -0.67
CA SER A 205 15.68 -0.08 -0.90
C SER A 205 16.73 0.13 0.19
N LEU A 206 17.37 -0.94 0.63
CA LEU A 206 18.36 -0.97 1.71
C LEU A 206 19.59 -1.76 1.28
N THR A 207 20.69 -1.57 2.01
CA THR A 207 21.85 -2.45 1.95
C THR A 207 22.18 -2.89 3.37
N LEU A 208 22.12 -4.21 3.62
CA LEU A 208 22.37 -4.82 4.93
C LEU A 208 23.44 -5.91 4.75
N ASP A 209 24.54 -5.81 5.48
CA ASP A 209 25.71 -6.70 5.41
C ASP A 209 26.23 -6.83 3.95
N GLY A 210 26.20 -5.71 3.21
CA GLY A 210 26.60 -5.63 1.80
C GLY A 210 25.60 -6.21 0.79
N GLU A 211 24.46 -6.74 1.24
CA GLU A 211 23.43 -7.34 0.38
C GLU A 211 22.27 -6.38 0.11
N PRO A 212 21.57 -6.52 -1.03
CA PRO A 212 20.39 -5.71 -1.33
C PRO A 212 19.14 -6.22 -0.57
N TRP A 213 18.52 -5.32 0.18
CA TRP A 213 17.29 -5.55 0.92
C TRP A 213 16.27 -4.45 0.60
N PHE A 214 15.06 -4.58 1.10
CA PHE A 214 14.08 -3.50 1.08
C PHE A 214 13.13 -3.59 2.27
N VAL A 215 12.50 -2.48 2.61
CA VAL A 215 11.49 -2.39 3.66
C VAL A 215 10.16 -1.93 3.09
N GLN A 216 9.08 -2.50 3.63
CA GLN A 216 7.71 -2.07 3.40
C GLN A 216 6.93 -2.11 4.72
N TYR A 217 5.88 -1.32 4.85
CA TYR A 217 4.92 -1.52 5.92
C TYR A 217 4.05 -2.76 5.66
N SER A 218 3.54 -3.37 6.73
CA SER A 218 2.58 -4.46 6.64
C SER A 218 1.16 -3.90 6.48
N PRO A 219 0.38 -4.36 5.49
CA PRO A 219 -0.98 -3.87 5.27
C PRO A 219 -1.97 -4.37 6.33
N TYR A 220 -1.56 -5.34 7.17
CA TYR A 220 -2.44 -5.99 8.15
C TYR A 220 -2.29 -5.45 9.58
N GLY A 221 -1.28 -4.61 9.88
CA GLY A 221 -1.16 -3.91 11.17
C GLY A 221 -1.32 -4.80 12.42
N TYR A 222 -0.27 -5.53 12.79
CA TYR A 222 -0.22 -6.26 14.07
C TYR A 222 0.33 -5.39 15.22
N TYR A 223 1.19 -4.44 14.87
CA TYR A 223 1.77 -3.43 15.76
C TYR A 223 1.60 -2.07 15.11
N ASN A 224 1.68 -1.00 15.90
CA ASN A 224 1.80 0.34 15.35
C ASN A 224 3.00 0.39 14.41
N GLU A 225 2.80 0.88 13.18
CA GLU A 225 3.87 0.99 12.17
C GLU A 225 4.62 -0.33 11.89
N HIS A 226 3.95 -1.48 11.96
CA HIS A 226 4.59 -2.77 11.69
C HIS A 226 5.21 -2.81 10.28
N CYS A 227 6.55 -2.75 10.21
CA CYS A 227 7.32 -2.89 8.98
C CYS A 227 7.90 -4.29 8.80
N ILE A 228 8.22 -4.65 7.56
CA ILE A 228 8.83 -5.93 7.18
C ILE A 228 10.07 -5.62 6.34
N VAL A 229 11.19 -6.21 6.72
CA VAL A 229 12.49 -6.08 6.04
C VAL A 229 12.75 -7.37 5.27
N ILE A 230 12.94 -7.25 3.96
CA ILE A 230 12.85 -8.38 3.03
C ILE A 230 14.10 -8.41 2.15
N ASN A 231 14.68 -9.60 2.00
CA ASN A 231 15.79 -9.81 1.06
C ASN A 231 15.29 -9.57 -0.36
N LYS A 232 16.04 -8.83 -1.17
CA LYS A 232 15.63 -8.55 -2.55
C LYS A 232 15.49 -9.83 -3.38
N GLU A 233 16.32 -10.83 -3.11
CA GLU A 233 16.30 -12.13 -3.79
C GLU A 233 15.34 -13.12 -3.10
N HIS A 234 14.59 -13.87 -3.89
CA HIS A 234 13.70 -14.92 -3.38
C HIS A 234 14.50 -16.13 -2.90
N THR A 235 14.84 -16.15 -1.62
CA THR A 235 15.63 -17.22 -1.00
C THR A 235 14.97 -17.72 0.30
N PRO A 236 15.21 -18.99 0.69
CA PRO A 236 14.79 -19.48 2.00
C PRO A 236 15.40 -18.67 3.14
N MET A 237 14.60 -18.36 4.16
CA MET A 237 15.09 -17.70 5.37
C MET A 237 16.14 -18.55 6.07
N LYS A 238 17.29 -17.95 6.39
CA LYS A 238 18.39 -18.61 7.09
C LYS A 238 18.98 -17.69 8.14
N ILE A 239 19.06 -18.15 9.38
CA ILE A 239 19.82 -17.47 10.44
C ILE A 239 21.28 -17.88 10.30
N THR A 240 22.15 -16.88 10.19
CA THR A 240 23.60 -17.05 10.06
C THR A 240 24.32 -16.03 10.93
N GLU A 241 25.64 -16.11 11.05
CA GLU A 241 26.44 -15.06 11.70
C GLU A 241 26.19 -13.67 11.06
N GLY A 242 25.98 -13.62 9.74
CA GLY A 242 25.63 -12.38 9.03
C GLY A 242 24.28 -11.80 9.43
N THR A 243 23.38 -12.59 10.03
CA THR A 243 22.09 -12.06 10.53
C THR A 243 22.32 -11.00 11.61
N VAL A 244 23.31 -11.18 12.49
CA VAL A 244 23.60 -10.18 13.54
C VAL A 244 24.11 -8.87 12.94
N ARG A 245 24.98 -8.94 11.91
CA ARG A 245 25.44 -7.75 11.16
C ARG A 245 24.28 -7.04 10.48
N LYS A 246 23.39 -7.78 9.80
CA LYS A 246 22.19 -7.24 9.15
C LYS A 246 21.25 -6.53 10.14
N LEU A 247 21.10 -7.06 11.35
CA LEU A 247 20.29 -6.42 12.40
C LEU A 247 20.93 -5.13 12.92
N ILE A 248 22.27 -5.09 13.06
CA ILE A 248 22.99 -3.86 13.43
C ILE A 248 22.85 -2.80 12.33
N ASP A 249 23.08 -3.17 11.06
CA ASP A 249 22.89 -2.25 9.94
C ASP A 249 21.44 -1.72 9.87
N PHE A 250 20.45 -2.56 10.20
CA PHE A 250 19.06 -2.15 10.25
C PHE A 250 18.82 -1.05 11.29
N VAL A 251 19.32 -1.21 12.52
CA VAL A 251 19.11 -0.19 13.57
C VAL A 251 19.90 1.10 13.29
N ASP A 252 21.00 1.05 12.56
CA ASP A 252 21.72 2.24 12.09
C ASP A 252 20.90 3.03 11.05
N ILE A 253 20.09 2.34 10.25
CA ILE A 253 19.21 2.98 9.27
C ILE A 253 17.91 3.46 9.94
N PHE A 254 17.35 2.65 10.85
CA PHE A 254 16.05 2.82 11.50
C PHE A 254 16.16 2.77 13.03
N PRO A 255 16.75 3.80 13.67
CA PRO A 255 17.05 3.77 15.11
C PRO A 255 15.83 3.68 16.04
N ASN A 256 14.64 4.00 15.53
CA ASN A 256 13.39 3.95 16.29
C ASN A 256 12.62 2.63 16.08
N TYR A 257 13.15 1.71 15.27
CA TYR A 257 12.57 0.41 15.02
C TYR A 257 13.51 -0.69 15.49
N MET A 258 12.94 -1.87 15.71
CA MET A 258 13.68 -3.11 15.89
C MET A 258 13.24 -4.12 14.84
N ALA A 259 14.15 -5.02 14.45
CA ALA A 259 13.86 -6.16 13.59
C ALA A 259 14.18 -7.45 14.37
N GLY A 260 13.30 -8.45 14.26
CA GLY A 260 13.39 -9.73 14.96
C GLY A 260 12.64 -10.84 14.23
#